data_AF-A0A3S3MTU2-F1
#
_entry.id   AF-A0A3S3MTU2-F1
#
_cell.length_a   1.000
_cell.length_b   1.000
_cell.length_c   1.000
_cell.angle_alpha   90.00
_cell.angle_beta   90.00
_cell.angle_gamma   90.00
#
_symmetry.space_group_name_H-M   'P 1'
#
loop_
_entity.id
_entity.type
_entity.pdbx_description
1 polymer ?
#
loop_
_entity_poly.entity_id
_entity_poly.type
_entity_poly.pdbx_seq_one_letter_code
_entity_poly.pdbx_strand_id
1 'polypeptide(L)'
;MGWHKFLKNLDSSLYDIQVVSPRNYFAFTPLLPSVTYWYVEARSIKSGNIEFWEAECIKIDAANKKVLCRSNNDKKSEENEEFLVDYDYLVIALGAQANTFNTPGVTENCHFLKEVEDAQKIRRSVMDCFERASLPNLSDEERNKQLQFVIVGGGPTGVEFAAELHDFVHEDLAELYPAIKDLVKITVVEAGEHILSMFDKRIGSFAEKKFPKRWH
;
A
#
# COMPACT_ATOMS: atom_id res chain seq x y z
N MET A 1 8.18 8.07 5.62
CA MET A 1 8.84 9.06 4.73
C MET A 1 10.14 9.67 5.25
N GLY A 2 10.54 9.50 6.52
CA GLY A 2 11.68 10.25 7.09
C GLY A 2 13.08 9.75 6.73
N TRP A 3 13.31 8.44 6.64
CA TRP A 3 14.67 7.89 6.60
C TRP A 3 15.45 8.18 5.31
N HIS A 4 14.81 8.11 4.15
CA HIS A 4 15.49 8.41 2.88
C HIS A 4 15.94 9.87 2.79
N LYS A 5 15.12 10.80 3.33
CA LYS A 5 15.49 12.21 3.43
C LYS A 5 16.64 12.41 4.43
N PHE A 6 16.66 11.65 5.53
CA PHE A 6 17.76 11.67 6.48
C PHE A 6 19.07 11.21 5.81
N LEU A 7 19.07 10.06 5.13
CA LEU A 7 20.24 9.54 4.43
C LEU A 7 20.79 10.51 3.38
N LYS A 8 19.92 11.16 2.60
CA LYS A 8 20.34 12.14 1.58
C LYS A 8 21.04 13.38 2.14
N ASN A 9 20.80 13.74 3.40
CA ASN A 9 21.40 14.91 4.03
C ASN A 9 22.54 14.55 4.99
N LEU A 10 22.86 13.26 5.14
CA LEU A 10 23.96 12.81 5.97
C LEU A 10 25.27 12.88 5.16
N ASP A 11 26.33 13.36 5.79
CA ASP A 11 27.67 13.31 5.21
C ASP A 11 28.26 11.91 5.41
N SER A 12 28.28 11.10 4.35
CA SER A 12 28.81 9.73 4.37
C SER A 12 30.32 9.64 4.56
N SER A 13 31.06 10.76 4.60
CA SER A 13 32.47 10.77 4.95
C SER A 13 32.73 10.79 6.46
N LEU A 14 31.72 11.19 7.25
CA LEU A 14 31.83 11.34 8.70
C LEU A 14 31.29 10.14 9.48
N TYR A 15 30.51 9.28 8.83
CA TYR A 15 29.79 8.17 9.48
C TYR A 15 29.92 6.89 8.65
N ASP A 16 30.05 5.76 9.35
CA ASP A 16 29.75 4.45 8.79
C ASP A 16 28.22 4.26 8.83
N ILE A 17 27.59 4.07 7.67
CA ILE A 17 26.13 4.07 7.54
C ILE A 17 25.66 2.65 7.22
N GLN A 18 24.97 2.04 8.18
CA GLN A 18 24.32 0.74 8.04
C GLN A 18 22.79 0.92 8.03
N VAL A 19 22.13 0.31 7.05
CA VAL A 19 20.68 0.36 6.87
C VAL A 19 20.11 -1.05 6.92
N VAL A 20 19.23 -1.30 7.88
CA VAL A 20 18.48 -2.55 8.01
C VAL A 20 17.03 -2.30 7.62
N SER A 21 16.55 -3.00 6.60
CA SER A 21 15.16 -2.95 6.16
C SER A 21 14.79 -4.23 5.43
N PRO A 22 13.59 -4.80 5.62
CA PRO A 22 13.14 -5.95 4.83
C PRO A 22 12.90 -5.61 3.35
N ARG A 23 12.98 -4.32 2.99
CA ARG A 23 12.74 -3.79 1.65
C ARG A 23 13.96 -3.04 1.17
N ASN A 24 14.43 -3.42 -0.02
CA ASN A 24 15.59 -2.84 -0.70
C ASN A 24 15.25 -1.65 -1.63
N TYR A 25 14.03 -1.11 -1.51
CA TYR A 25 13.54 0.01 -2.30
C TYR A 25 12.84 1.07 -1.44
N PHE A 26 12.74 2.28 -2.00
CA PHE A 26 11.92 3.35 -1.44
C PHE A 26 10.56 3.45 -2.15
N ALA A 27 9.47 3.33 -1.40
CA ALA A 27 8.12 3.62 -1.88
C ALA A 27 7.77 5.09 -1.68
N PHE A 28 7.43 5.80 -2.76
CA PHE A 28 6.81 7.11 -2.67
C PHE A 28 5.30 6.95 -2.42
N THR A 29 4.95 6.77 -1.13
CA THR A 29 3.58 6.42 -0.69
C THR A 29 2.44 7.31 -1.20
N PRO A 30 2.61 8.62 -1.49
CA PRO A 30 1.52 9.45 -2.02
C PRO A 30 1.07 9.02 -3.41
N LEU A 31 1.95 8.41 -4.20
CA LEU A 31 1.59 7.93 -5.54
C LEU A 31 1.06 6.49 -5.52
N LEU A 32 1.06 5.80 -4.36
CA LEU A 32 0.53 4.42 -4.25
C LEU A 32 -0.89 4.24 -4.82
N PRO A 33 -1.83 5.18 -4.58
CA PRO A 33 -3.15 5.13 -5.22
C PRO A 33 -3.09 5.06 -6.75
N SER A 34 -2.19 5.82 -7.38
CA SER A 34 -1.99 5.86 -8.83
C SER A 34 -1.15 4.70 -9.37
N VAL A 35 -0.63 3.79 -8.53
CA VAL A 35 0.16 2.62 -8.97
C VAL A 35 -0.70 1.54 -9.58
N THR A 36 -2.02 1.63 -9.42
CA THR A 36 -2.94 0.95 -10.34
C THR A 36 -2.69 1.37 -11.79
N TYR A 37 -2.24 2.60 -12.04
CA TYR A 37 -1.82 3.14 -13.33
C TYR A 37 -0.30 3.01 -13.56
N TRP A 38 0.18 1.76 -13.64
CA TRP A 38 1.42 1.33 -14.30
C TRP A 38 2.80 1.90 -13.92
N TYR A 39 2.99 2.83 -12.98
CA TYR A 39 4.32 3.38 -12.78
C TYR A 39 4.71 3.72 -11.34
N VAL A 40 5.50 2.83 -10.72
CA VAL A 40 6.53 3.25 -9.77
C VAL A 40 7.78 2.42 -9.98
N GLU A 41 8.86 3.08 -10.38
CA GLU A 41 10.19 2.53 -10.22
C GLU A 41 10.57 2.61 -8.75
N ALA A 42 10.59 1.45 -8.10
CA ALA A 42 11.20 1.28 -6.80
C ALA A 42 12.70 1.58 -6.95
N ARG A 43 13.16 2.74 -6.47
CA ARG A 43 14.58 3.08 -6.52
C ARG A 43 15.32 2.28 -5.46
N SER A 44 16.35 1.55 -5.89
CA SER A 44 17.18 0.76 -4.98
C SER A 44 17.88 1.65 -3.96
N ILE A 45 17.98 1.13 -2.73
CA ILE A 45 18.67 1.79 -1.61
C ILE A 45 20.20 1.63 -1.73
N LYS A 46 20.67 0.69 -2.56
CA LYS A 46 22.10 0.45 -2.79
C LYS A 46 22.71 1.59 -3.61
N SER A 47 23.19 2.63 -2.93
CA SER A 47 23.91 3.74 -3.55
C SER A 47 25.01 4.25 -2.62
N GLY A 48 26.23 4.40 -3.15
CA GLY A 48 27.38 4.97 -2.41
C GLY A 48 27.96 4.05 -1.32
N ASN A 49 28.52 4.67 -0.27
CA ASN A 49 29.16 4.02 0.88
C ASN A 49 28.15 3.56 1.96
N ILE A 50 26.96 3.13 1.57
CA ILE A 50 25.92 2.69 2.51
C ILE A 50 25.89 1.17 2.50
N GLU A 51 26.11 0.56 3.67
CA GLU A 51 25.89 -0.87 3.84
C GLU A 51 24.40 -1.12 4.06
N PHE A 52 23.80 -1.98 3.23
CA PHE A 52 22.39 -2.28 3.27
C PHE A 52 22.17 -3.78 3.50
N TRP A 53 21.37 -4.12 4.52
CA TRP A 53 20.97 -5.48 4.83
C TRP A 53 19.46 -5.64 4.70
N GLU A 54 19.07 -6.61 3.85
CA GLU A 54 17.66 -6.97 3.63
C GLU A 54 17.15 -7.86 4.76
N ALA A 55 16.81 -7.24 5.89
CA ALA A 55 16.49 -7.92 7.15
C ALA A 55 15.47 -7.13 7.99
N GLU A 56 14.77 -7.82 8.87
CA GLU A 56 13.84 -7.24 9.83
C GLU A 56 14.50 -7.05 11.20
N CYS A 57 14.31 -5.88 11.82
CA CYS A 57 14.69 -5.65 13.21
C CYS A 57 13.65 -6.29 14.14
N ILE A 58 14.09 -7.25 14.95
CA ILE A 58 13.23 -7.98 15.91
C ILE A 58 13.29 -7.34 17.29
N LYS A 59 14.49 -6.91 17.72
CA LYS A 59 14.70 -6.40 19.07
C LYS A 59 15.79 -5.33 19.08
N ILE A 60 15.58 -4.30 19.89
CA ILE A 60 16.57 -3.27 20.17
C ILE A 60 17.07 -3.47 21.60
N ASP A 61 18.36 -3.71 21.76
CA ASP A 61 19.06 -3.72 23.05
C ASP A 61 19.77 -2.37 23.22
N ALA A 62 19.08 -1.42 23.85
CA ALA A 62 19.62 -0.08 24.09
C ALA A 62 20.74 -0.06 25.13
N ALA A 63 20.79 -1.03 26.05
CA ALA A 63 21.81 -1.10 27.10
C ALA A 63 23.17 -1.49 26.52
N ASN A 64 23.18 -2.45 25.59
CA ASN A 64 24.38 -2.93 24.91
C ASN A 64 24.62 -2.26 23.55
N LYS A 65 23.75 -1.32 23.14
CA LYS A 65 23.77 -0.66 21.83
C LYS A 65 23.81 -1.63 20.65
N LYS A 66 22.92 -2.63 20.68
CA LYS A 66 22.78 -3.66 19.64
C LYS A 66 21.36 -3.75 19.11
N VAL A 67 21.22 -4.13 17.85
CA VAL A 67 19.95 -4.50 17.22
C VAL A 67 20.02 -5.96 16.79
N LEU A 68 19.02 -6.75 17.16
CA LEU A 68 18.82 -8.10 16.68
C LEU A 68 18.00 -8.05 15.39
N CYS A 69 18.58 -8.55 14.31
CA CYS A 69 18.00 -8.56 12.99
C CYS A 69 17.82 -10.00 12.50
N ARG A 70 16.85 -10.23 11.61
CA ARG A 70 16.66 -11.53 10.93
C ARG A 70 16.60 -11.32 9.43
N SER A 71 17.40 -12.09 8.71
CA SER A 71 17.42 -12.09 7.25
C SER A 71 16.05 -12.41 6.65
N ASN A 72 15.68 -11.71 5.57
CA ASN A 72 14.48 -12.03 4.80
C ASN A 72 14.75 -13.10 3.71
N ASN A 73 16.03 -13.42 3.48
CA ASN A 73 16.48 -14.44 2.54
C ASN A 73 16.49 -15.82 3.21
N ASP A 74 15.32 -16.41 3.48
CA ASP A 74 15.12 -17.84 3.28
C ASP A 74 13.69 -18.28 3.59
N LYS A 75 12.97 -18.70 2.54
CA LYS A 75 11.74 -19.51 2.69
C LYS A 75 12.06 -21.02 2.68
N LYS A 76 13.34 -21.42 2.73
CA LYS A 76 13.78 -22.80 2.49
C LYS A 76 14.91 -23.33 3.39
N SER A 77 15.54 -22.53 4.25
CA SER A 77 16.46 -23.04 5.26
C SER A 77 15.80 -22.96 6.65
N GLU A 78 15.95 -24.02 7.45
CA GLU A 78 15.40 -24.10 8.82
C GLU A 78 16.25 -23.29 9.83
N GLU A 79 17.29 -22.60 9.36
CA GLU A 79 18.13 -21.72 10.17
C GLU A 79 17.70 -20.27 9.97
N ASN A 80 16.91 -19.76 10.92
CA ASN A 80 16.71 -18.33 11.08
C ASN A 80 18.07 -17.68 11.35
N GLU A 81 18.73 -17.14 10.33
CA GLU A 81 19.96 -16.37 10.50
C GLU A 81 19.63 -15.02 11.16
N GLU A 82 19.47 -15.07 12.49
CA GLU A 82 19.47 -13.91 13.34
C GLU A 82 20.90 -13.43 13.56
N PHE A 83 21.11 -12.12 13.47
CA PHE A 83 22.41 -11.51 13.64
C PHE A 83 22.31 -10.21 14.43
N LEU A 84 23.41 -9.84 15.09
CA LEU A 84 23.50 -8.62 15.88
C LEU A 84 24.21 -7.52 15.11
N VAL A 85 23.66 -6.32 15.24
CA VAL A 85 24.19 -5.09 14.64
C VAL A 85 24.54 -4.12 15.75
N ASP A 86 25.81 -3.75 15.86
CA ASP A 86 26.28 -2.73 16.78
C ASP A 86 25.98 -1.32 16.24
N TYR A 87 25.70 -0.37 17.13
CA TYR A 87 25.51 1.03 16.73
C TYR A 87 26.07 2.03 17.76
N ASP A 88 26.52 3.18 17.27
CA ASP A 88 26.78 4.34 18.13
C ASP A 88 25.53 5.23 18.26
N TYR A 89 24.82 5.41 17.14
CA TYR A 89 23.57 6.14 17.02
C TYR A 89 22.54 5.29 16.26
N LEU A 90 21.34 5.15 16.82
CA LEU A 90 20.24 4.39 16.21
C LEU A 90 19.14 5.34 15.72
N VAL A 91 18.83 5.28 14.43
CA VAL A 91 17.71 6.02 13.83
C VAL A 91 16.57 5.04 13.52
N ILE A 92 15.45 5.19 14.22
CA ILE A 92 14.27 4.34 14.05
C ILE A 92 13.27 5.02 13.10
N ALA A 93 12.99 4.38 11.97
CA ALA A 93 12.11 4.93 10.94
C ALA A 93 11.26 3.87 10.23
N LEU A 94 10.76 2.89 11.00
CA LEU A 94 10.00 1.73 10.54
C LEU A 94 8.64 2.07 9.92
N GLY A 95 8.13 3.28 10.14
CA GLY A 95 6.81 3.69 9.68
C GLY A 95 5.70 3.14 10.58
N ALA A 96 4.54 2.83 9.98
CA ALA A 96 3.38 2.29 10.68
C ALA A 96 2.68 1.26 9.78
N GLN A 97 2.09 0.23 10.39
CA GLN A 97 1.29 -0.78 9.69
C GLN A 97 -0.17 -0.33 9.55
N ALA A 98 -0.91 -1.01 8.66
CA ALA A 98 -2.35 -0.83 8.56
C ALA A 98 -3.02 -1.30 9.87
N ASN A 99 -3.95 -0.50 10.39
CA ASN A 99 -4.71 -0.85 11.58
C ASN A 99 -6.07 -1.41 11.17
N THR A 100 -6.34 -2.66 11.54
CA THR A 100 -7.63 -3.34 11.27
C THR A 100 -8.68 -3.04 12.33
N PHE A 101 -8.30 -2.36 13.42
CA PHE A 101 -9.12 -2.14 14.61
C PHE A 101 -9.68 -3.45 15.21
N ASN A 102 -8.97 -4.57 15.00
CA ASN A 102 -9.41 -5.92 15.34
C ASN A 102 -10.75 -6.34 14.71
N THR A 103 -11.11 -5.73 13.59
CA THR A 103 -12.32 -6.10 12.83
C THR A 103 -12.11 -7.49 12.21
N PRO A 104 -12.92 -8.50 12.57
CA PRO A 104 -12.75 -9.86 12.06
C PRO A 104 -12.89 -9.91 10.53
N GLY A 105 -12.03 -10.70 9.87
CA GLY A 105 -12.10 -10.91 8.43
C GLY A 105 -11.37 -9.88 7.58
N VAL A 106 -10.91 -8.74 8.13
CA VAL A 106 -10.22 -7.71 7.34
C VAL A 106 -8.89 -8.22 6.80
N THR A 107 -8.09 -8.91 7.61
CA THR A 107 -6.78 -9.41 7.17
C THR A 107 -6.90 -10.51 6.13
N GLU A 108 -7.97 -11.30 6.19
CA GLU A 108 -8.20 -12.46 5.32
C GLU A 108 -8.89 -12.10 4.01
N ASN A 109 -9.78 -11.10 4.03
CA ASN A 109 -10.68 -10.80 2.91
C ASN A 109 -10.45 -9.42 2.25
N CYS A 110 -9.64 -8.55 2.85
CA CYS A 110 -9.38 -7.22 2.30
C CYS A 110 -7.97 -7.10 1.73
N HIS A 111 -7.83 -6.21 0.75
CA HIS A 111 -6.53 -5.73 0.31
C HIS A 111 -6.17 -4.45 1.05
N PHE A 112 -4.96 -4.40 1.63
CA PHE A 112 -4.36 -3.16 2.08
C PHE A 112 -3.73 -2.42 0.90
N LEU A 113 -3.55 -1.10 1.03
CA LEU A 113 -2.81 -0.27 0.07
C LEU A 113 -1.72 0.48 0.82
N LYS A 114 -0.64 -0.23 1.18
CA LYS A 114 0.46 0.34 1.96
C LYS A 114 1.80 0.27 1.24
N GLU A 115 1.98 -0.76 0.43
CA GLU A 115 3.21 -1.07 -0.28
C GLU A 115 3.01 -1.18 -1.79
N VAL A 116 4.09 -1.31 -2.55
CA VAL A 116 4.01 -1.46 -4.02
C VAL A 116 3.35 -2.80 -4.37
N GLU A 117 3.69 -3.85 -3.65
CA GLU A 117 3.15 -5.20 -3.87
C GLU A 117 1.64 -5.24 -3.57
N ASP A 118 1.18 -4.42 -2.64
CA ASP A 118 -0.24 -4.25 -2.32
C ASP A 118 -1.01 -3.67 -3.50
N ALA A 119 -0.52 -2.56 -4.08
CA ALA A 119 -1.13 -1.95 -5.27
C ALA A 119 -1.17 -2.94 -6.45
N GLN A 120 -0.10 -3.72 -6.65
CA GLN A 120 -0.05 -4.75 -7.67
C GLN A 120 -1.04 -5.90 -7.41
N LYS A 121 -1.22 -6.33 -6.15
CA LYS A 121 -2.22 -7.35 -5.78
C LYS A 121 -3.63 -6.84 -6.05
N ILE A 122 -3.93 -5.60 -5.70
CA ILE A 122 -5.22 -4.96 -5.96
C ILE A 122 -5.49 -4.93 -7.47
N ARG A 123 -4.54 -4.44 -8.27
CA ARG A 123 -4.70 -4.41 -9.74
C ARG A 123 -5.02 -5.78 -10.32
N ARG A 124 -4.27 -6.81 -9.91
CA ARG A 124 -4.55 -8.21 -10.32
C ARG A 124 -5.95 -8.66 -9.90
N SER A 125 -6.33 -8.42 -8.66
CA SER A 125 -7.66 -8.79 -8.14
C SER A 125 -8.80 -8.12 -8.92
N VAL A 126 -8.66 -6.84 -9.27
CA VAL A 126 -9.62 -6.11 -10.10
C VAL A 126 -9.69 -6.74 -11.50
N MET A 127 -8.56 -7.00 -12.16
CA MET A 127 -8.52 -7.68 -13.47
C MET A 127 -9.21 -9.05 -13.41
N ASP A 128 -8.87 -9.87 -12.42
CA ASP A 128 -9.45 -11.20 -12.23
C ASP A 128 -10.98 -11.13 -12.05
N CYS A 129 -11.49 -10.09 -11.38
CA CYS A 129 -12.93 -9.87 -11.23
C CYS A 129 -13.60 -9.56 -12.57
N PHE A 130 -12.99 -8.75 -13.43
CA PHE A 130 -13.51 -8.48 -14.78
C PHE A 130 -13.46 -9.71 -15.68
N GLU A 131 -12.36 -10.45 -15.66
CA GLU A 131 -12.22 -11.71 -16.40
C GLU A 131 -13.31 -12.71 -15.99
N ARG A 132 -13.49 -12.93 -14.68
CA ARG A 132 -14.55 -13.80 -14.15
C ARG A 132 -15.94 -13.29 -14.51
N ALA A 133 -16.19 -11.99 -14.37
CA ALA A 133 -17.48 -11.38 -14.70
C ALA A 133 -17.78 -11.41 -16.20
N SER A 134 -16.81 -11.62 -17.07
CA SER A 134 -17.02 -11.74 -18.52
C SER A 134 -17.47 -13.13 -18.96
N LEU A 135 -17.32 -14.15 -18.10
CA LEU A 135 -17.65 -15.53 -18.46
C LEU A 135 -19.16 -15.71 -18.75
N PRO A 136 -19.51 -16.54 -19.74
CA PRO A 136 -20.91 -16.69 -20.18
C PRO A 136 -21.78 -17.49 -19.21
N ASN A 137 -21.18 -18.23 -18.28
CA ASN A 137 -21.88 -19.12 -17.34
C ASN A 137 -22.23 -18.48 -16.00
N LEU A 138 -21.88 -17.20 -15.77
CA LEU A 138 -22.29 -16.48 -14.57
C LEU A 138 -23.70 -15.93 -14.73
N SER A 139 -24.53 -16.11 -13.69
CA SER A 139 -25.78 -15.39 -13.56
C SER A 139 -25.55 -13.88 -13.43
N ASP A 140 -26.58 -13.08 -13.74
CA ASP A 140 -26.50 -11.62 -13.58
C ASP A 140 -26.23 -11.20 -12.14
N GLU A 141 -26.74 -11.96 -11.16
CA GLU A 141 -26.49 -11.68 -9.74
C GLU A 141 -25.02 -11.88 -9.37
N GLU A 142 -24.42 -13.00 -9.79
CA GLU A 142 -23.00 -13.28 -9.55
C GLU A 142 -22.10 -12.28 -10.27
N ARG A 143 -22.45 -11.93 -11.52
CA ARG A 143 -21.74 -10.92 -12.30
C ARG A 143 -21.73 -9.57 -11.59
N ASN A 144 -22.89 -9.14 -11.09
CA ASN A 144 -23.00 -7.89 -10.32
C ASN A 144 -22.21 -7.93 -9.00
N LYS A 145 -22.07 -9.09 -8.36
CA LYS A 145 -21.25 -9.23 -7.14
C LYS A 145 -19.76 -9.09 -7.45
N GLN A 146 -19.29 -9.64 -8.56
CA GLN A 146 -17.87 -9.55 -8.95
C GLN A 146 -17.41 -8.12 -9.25
N LEU A 147 -18.33 -7.25 -9.69
CA LEU A 147 -18.02 -5.87 -10.10
C LEU A 147 -18.38 -4.84 -9.02
N GLN A 148 -18.47 -5.26 -7.76
CA GLN A 148 -18.62 -4.38 -6.61
C GLN A 148 -17.29 -4.21 -5.88
N PHE A 149 -16.81 -2.97 -5.83
CA PHE A 149 -15.58 -2.59 -5.17
C PHE A 149 -15.89 -1.69 -3.98
N VAL A 150 -15.46 -2.11 -2.79
CA VAL A 150 -15.67 -1.36 -1.55
C VAL A 150 -14.32 -0.88 -1.02
N ILE A 151 -14.18 0.43 -0.87
CA ILE A 151 -13.02 1.11 -0.33
C ILE A 151 -13.36 1.54 1.11
N VAL A 152 -12.61 1.04 2.08
CA VAL A 152 -12.80 1.39 3.49
C VAL A 152 -11.81 2.48 3.89
N GLY A 153 -12.32 3.63 4.28
CA GLY A 153 -11.57 4.84 4.64
C GLY A 153 -11.78 5.97 3.64
N GLY A 154 -12.40 7.05 4.09
CA GLY A 154 -12.63 8.31 3.34
C GLY A 154 -11.51 9.33 3.51
N GLY A 155 -10.33 8.91 3.96
CA GLY A 155 -9.13 9.75 3.97
C GLY A 155 -8.56 10.01 2.56
N PRO A 156 -7.49 10.81 2.43
CA PRO A 156 -6.87 11.15 1.15
C PRO A 156 -6.57 9.92 0.30
N THR A 157 -5.90 8.91 0.88
CA THR A 157 -5.53 7.67 0.18
C THR A 157 -6.74 6.91 -0.36
N GLY A 158 -7.82 6.78 0.43
CA GLY A 158 -9.00 6.03 -0.01
C GLY A 158 -9.82 6.76 -1.07
N VAL A 159 -9.94 8.09 -0.94
CA VAL A 159 -10.64 8.92 -1.94
C VAL A 159 -9.86 9.01 -3.25
N GLU A 160 -8.54 9.17 -3.18
CA GLU A 160 -7.66 9.18 -4.35
C GLU A 160 -7.69 7.81 -5.05
N PHE A 161 -7.58 6.71 -4.30
CA PHE A 161 -7.68 5.37 -4.87
C PHE A 161 -9.06 5.11 -5.50
N ALA A 162 -10.15 5.58 -4.90
CA ALA A 162 -11.48 5.44 -5.47
C ALA A 162 -11.63 6.21 -6.81
N ALA A 163 -11.00 7.37 -6.93
CA ALA A 163 -10.95 8.13 -8.19
C ALA A 163 -10.12 7.40 -9.24
N GLU A 164 -8.92 6.96 -8.89
CA GLU A 164 -8.03 6.20 -9.78
C GLU A 164 -8.66 4.89 -10.26
N LEU A 165 -9.36 4.17 -9.36
CA LEU A 165 -10.10 2.96 -9.73
C LEU A 165 -11.27 3.27 -10.66
N HIS A 166 -11.99 4.37 -10.42
CA HIS A 166 -13.06 4.80 -11.30
C HIS A 166 -12.53 5.05 -12.72
N ASP A 167 -11.43 5.79 -12.86
CA ASP A 167 -10.85 6.13 -14.16
C ASP A 167 -10.30 4.87 -14.83
N PHE A 168 -9.59 4.00 -14.11
CA PHE A 168 -9.13 2.70 -14.60
C PHE A 168 -10.25 1.82 -15.15
N VAL A 169 -11.40 1.78 -14.45
CA VAL A 169 -12.56 0.99 -14.87
C VAL A 169 -13.24 1.57 -16.11
N HIS A 170 -13.46 2.88 -16.14
CA HIS A 170 -14.28 3.52 -17.16
C HIS A 170 -13.51 3.90 -18.43
N GLU A 171 -12.18 3.95 -18.35
CA GLU A 171 -11.30 4.19 -19.48
C GLU A 171 -10.71 2.86 -19.96
N ASP A 172 -9.78 2.26 -19.22
CA ASP A 172 -9.03 1.08 -19.69
C ASP A 172 -9.89 -0.18 -19.77
N LEU A 173 -10.59 -0.53 -18.68
CA LEU A 173 -11.35 -1.79 -18.64
C LEU A 173 -12.63 -1.73 -19.44
N ALA A 174 -13.19 -0.54 -19.66
CA ALA A 174 -14.36 -0.34 -20.49
C ALA A 174 -14.08 -0.68 -21.97
N GLU A 175 -12.85 -0.47 -22.45
CA GLU A 175 -12.42 -0.88 -23.79
C GLU A 175 -12.26 -2.41 -23.89
N LEU A 176 -11.69 -3.04 -22.87
CA LEU A 176 -11.45 -4.49 -22.85
C LEU A 176 -12.74 -5.31 -22.60
N TYR A 177 -13.65 -4.79 -21.77
CA TYR A 177 -14.87 -5.48 -21.33
C TYR A 177 -16.14 -4.63 -21.51
N PRO A 178 -16.47 -4.21 -22.74
CA PRO A 178 -17.53 -3.23 -23.00
C PRO A 178 -18.93 -3.71 -22.59
N ALA A 179 -19.17 -5.02 -22.52
CA ALA A 179 -20.46 -5.60 -22.18
C ALA A 179 -20.82 -5.50 -20.68
N ILE A 180 -19.83 -5.28 -19.81
CA ILE A 180 -20.02 -5.30 -18.36
C ILE A 180 -19.61 -3.98 -17.67
N LYS A 181 -19.14 -2.99 -18.42
CA LYS A 181 -18.65 -1.71 -17.89
C LYS A 181 -19.69 -0.98 -17.03
N ASP A 182 -20.97 -1.02 -17.42
CA ASP A 182 -22.05 -0.30 -16.74
C ASP A 182 -22.53 -1.01 -15.46
N LEU A 183 -22.01 -2.20 -15.18
CA LEU A 183 -22.37 -2.99 -13.98
C LEU A 183 -21.49 -2.64 -12.78
N VAL A 184 -20.39 -1.90 -12.99
CA VAL A 184 -19.40 -1.64 -11.95
C VAL A 184 -19.93 -0.67 -10.91
N LYS A 185 -19.71 -0.99 -9.64
CA LYS A 185 -20.07 -0.14 -8.51
C LYS A 185 -18.86 0.05 -7.60
N ILE A 186 -18.53 1.30 -7.34
CA ILE A 186 -17.45 1.70 -6.44
C ILE A 186 -18.07 2.43 -5.26
N THR A 187 -17.83 1.93 -4.05
CA THR A 187 -18.37 2.48 -2.80
C THR A 187 -17.24 2.83 -1.86
N VAL A 188 -17.26 4.06 -1.33
CA VAL A 188 -16.34 4.49 -0.26
C VAL A 188 -17.09 4.50 1.07
N VAL A 189 -16.56 3.79 2.06
CA VAL A 189 -17.11 3.70 3.43
C VAL A 189 -16.21 4.49 4.37
N GLU A 190 -16.79 5.47 5.07
CA GLU A 190 -16.10 6.31 6.06
C GLU A 190 -16.88 6.27 7.37
N ALA A 191 -16.17 6.20 8.50
CA ALA A 191 -16.78 6.17 9.83
C ALA A 191 -17.25 7.57 10.27
N GLY A 192 -16.57 8.62 9.81
CA GLY A 192 -16.96 10.01 10.03
C GLY A 192 -18.13 10.47 9.13
N GLU A 193 -18.66 11.66 9.43
CA GLU A 193 -19.77 12.24 8.66
C GLU A 193 -19.39 12.64 7.22
N HIS A 194 -18.10 12.92 7.00
CA HIS A 194 -17.54 13.44 5.77
C HIS A 194 -16.22 12.76 5.40
N ILE A 195 -16.04 12.52 4.10
CA ILE A 195 -14.73 12.19 3.54
C ILE A 195 -13.81 13.40 3.57
N LEU A 196 -12.49 13.17 3.51
CA LEU A 196 -11.46 14.21 3.51
C LEU A 196 -11.59 15.18 4.68
N SER A 197 -12.00 14.70 5.85
CA SER A 197 -12.24 15.49 7.07
C SER A 197 -11.03 16.30 7.56
N MET A 198 -9.83 15.96 7.08
CA MET A 198 -8.57 16.66 7.35
C MET A 198 -8.41 17.96 6.55
N PHE A 199 -9.24 18.18 5.53
CA PHE A 199 -9.22 19.36 4.66
C PHE A 199 -10.36 20.34 4.98
N ASP A 200 -10.27 21.53 4.40
CA ASP A 200 -11.36 22.53 4.46
C ASP A 200 -12.68 21.92 3.93
N LYS A 201 -13.80 22.23 4.60
CA LYS A 201 -15.13 21.71 4.26
C LYS A 201 -15.49 21.87 2.79
N ARG A 202 -15.01 22.94 2.13
CA ARG A 202 -15.23 23.15 0.69
C ARG A 202 -14.66 22.03 -0.17
N ILE A 203 -13.48 21.50 0.20
CA ILE A 203 -12.82 20.39 -0.51
C ILE A 203 -13.59 19.09 -0.28
N GLY A 204 -13.96 18.80 0.97
CA GLY A 204 -14.78 17.64 1.30
C GLY A 204 -16.12 17.65 0.56
N SER A 205 -16.87 18.76 0.61
CA SER A 205 -18.14 18.90 -0.09
C SER A 205 -18.01 18.84 -1.62
N PHE A 206 -16.88 19.29 -2.19
CA PHE A 206 -16.62 19.12 -3.62
C PHE A 206 -16.38 17.65 -3.98
N ALA A 207 -15.60 16.92 -3.18
CA ALA A 207 -15.37 15.50 -3.37
C ALA A 207 -16.67 14.68 -3.22
N GLU A 208 -17.50 14.97 -2.22
CA GLU A 208 -18.81 14.33 -2.01
C GLU A 208 -19.78 14.56 -3.17
N LYS A 209 -19.67 15.68 -3.91
CA LYS A 209 -20.46 15.89 -5.13
C LYS A 209 -20.02 14.97 -6.28
N LYS A 210 -18.74 14.62 -6.34
CA LYS A 210 -18.20 13.67 -7.33
C LYS A 210 -18.45 12.22 -6.95
N PHE A 211 -18.48 11.92 -5.64
CA PHE A 211 -18.85 10.62 -5.08
C PHE A 211 -20.22 10.73 -4.39
N PRO A 212 -21.34 10.78 -5.16
CA PRO A 212 -22.66 10.96 -4.56
C PRO A 212 -22.93 9.85 -3.55
N LYS A 213 -23.17 10.24 -2.29
CA LYS A 213 -23.44 9.32 -1.17
C LYS A 213 -24.53 8.32 -1.55
N ARG A 214 -24.21 7.02 -1.49
CA ARG A 214 -25.20 5.94 -1.49
C ARG A 214 -25.14 5.25 -0.13
N TRP A 215 -26.13 5.52 0.71
CA TRP A 215 -26.30 4.87 2.00
C TRP A 215 -26.96 3.50 1.80
N HIS A 216 -26.43 2.48 2.47
CA HIS A 216 -27.14 1.24 2.78
C HIS A 216 -27.04 1.00 4.29
#